data_AF-A0A8J9Z279-F1
#
_entry.id   AF-A0A8J9Z279-F1
#
_cell.length_a   1.000
_cell.length_b   1.000
_cell.length_c   1.000
_cell.angle_alpha   90.00
_cell.angle_beta   90.00
_cell.angle_gamma   90.00
#
_symmetry.space_group_name_H-M   'P 1'
#
loop_
_entity.id
_entity.type
_entity.pdbx_description
1 polymer ?
#
loop_
_entity_poly.entity_id
_entity_poly.type
_entity_poly.pdbx_seq_one_letter_code
_entity_poly.pdbx_strand_id
1 'polypeptide(L)'
;MFTSRRDSPVPNELGYRICAIRETFEESGVLLARPWASGPVGASGQARWPLAQADLARWRKRVDGNAREFLKLCTECRCVPDVWSLYEWCNWLTPVMPAMPKRRRYDTAFFICCLDRIPPAARDDREIVNAQWLTPAEVLHDFRQEKHIIPPPQVYELSRLCQVQSLADLHHFSRERGAKGCERWLPVLFPCEDGHVSVLPGDDLYPAHVDPETYQGRPLANTVAQLRRSANNLNRSETTSESVWKLSGQFATEMRCNIPPKFGHLSPKQNVFEFVEQIQSKL
;
A
#
# COMPACT_ATOMS: atom_id res chain seq x y z
N MET A 1 12.12 6.91 8.65
CA MET A 1 11.24 5.86 9.20
C MET A 1 11.96 4.84 10.08
N PHE A 2 13.13 4.32 9.67
CA PHE A 2 13.75 3.13 10.29
C PHE A 2 14.72 3.37 11.45
N THR A 3 14.78 4.57 12.01
CA THR A 3 15.89 5.02 12.90
C THR A 3 15.71 4.71 14.39
N SER A 4 14.55 4.22 14.84
CA SER A 4 14.35 3.85 16.25
C SER A 4 15.05 2.53 16.57
N ARG A 5 16.30 2.57 17.05
CA ARG A 5 17.04 1.36 17.48
C ARG A 5 16.16 0.52 18.42
N ARG A 6 15.70 -0.63 17.93
CA ARG A 6 15.35 -1.77 18.78
C ARG A 6 16.64 -2.54 19.03
N ASP A 7 16.73 -3.30 20.11
CA ASP A 7 17.87 -4.15 20.47
C ASP A 7 18.05 -5.34 19.50
N SER A 8 18.18 -5.03 18.21
CA SER A 8 18.37 -5.97 17.12
C SER A 8 19.70 -5.65 16.44
N PRO A 9 20.55 -6.66 16.18
CA PRO A 9 21.76 -6.48 15.38
C PRO A 9 21.44 -6.18 13.91
N VAL A 10 20.21 -6.45 13.45
CA VAL A 10 19.74 -6.14 12.10
C VAL A 10 19.10 -4.74 12.10
N PRO A 11 19.56 -3.81 11.24
CA PRO A 11 18.90 -2.52 11.03
C PRO A 11 17.41 -2.68 10.74
N ASN A 12 16.56 -1.86 11.36
CA ASN A 12 15.10 -2.00 11.22
C ASN A 12 14.63 -2.01 9.76
N GLU A 13 15.23 -1.18 8.91
CA GLU A 13 14.91 -1.12 7.49
C GLU A 13 15.04 -2.50 6.82
N LEU A 14 16.16 -3.20 7.08
CA LEU A 14 16.38 -4.55 6.58
C LEU A 14 15.37 -5.52 7.20
N GLY A 15 15.06 -5.37 8.49
CA GLY A 15 14.01 -6.16 9.15
C GLY A 15 12.65 -6.04 8.47
N TYR A 16 12.20 -4.82 8.16
CA TYR A 16 10.93 -4.59 7.47
C TYR A 16 10.93 -5.12 6.04
N ARG A 17 12.03 -4.96 5.28
CA ARG A 17 12.16 -5.51 3.92
C ARG A 17 12.13 -7.04 3.93
N ILE A 18 12.85 -7.68 4.85
CA ILE A 18 12.82 -9.14 5.02
C ILE A 18 11.41 -9.59 5.41
N CYS A 19 10.74 -8.87 6.30
CA CYS A 19 9.36 -9.15 6.68
C CYS A 19 8.43 -9.07 5.46
N ALA A 20 8.49 -8.01 4.67
CA ALA A 20 7.67 -7.85 3.47
C ALA A 20 7.90 -8.98 2.46
N ILE A 21 9.15 -9.39 2.23
CA ILE A 21 9.47 -10.51 1.33
C ILE A 21 8.93 -11.84 1.88
N ARG A 22 9.10 -12.10 3.18
CA ARG A 22 8.61 -13.34 3.82
C ARG A 22 7.09 -13.43 3.76
N GLU A 23 6.39 -12.39 4.17
CA GLU A 23 4.91 -12.33 4.15
C GLU A 23 4.39 -12.48 2.71
N THR A 24 5.02 -11.80 1.73
CA THR A 24 4.67 -11.97 0.30
C THR A 24 4.79 -13.45 -0.11
N PHE A 25 5.81 -14.16 0.34
CA PHE A 25 5.98 -15.58 0.05
C PHE A 25 4.96 -16.47 0.76
N GLU A 26 4.65 -16.19 2.03
CA GLU A 26 3.64 -16.90 2.82
C GLU A 26 2.24 -16.76 2.18
N GLU A 27 1.87 -15.55 1.76
CA GLU A 27 0.53 -15.22 1.26
C GLU A 27 0.32 -15.49 -0.25
N SER A 28 1.31 -15.20 -1.10
CA SER A 28 1.13 -15.33 -2.56
C SER A 28 1.92 -16.49 -3.16
N GLY A 29 2.82 -17.09 -2.38
CA GLY A 29 3.81 -18.01 -2.89
C GLY A 29 4.91 -17.35 -3.72
N VAL A 30 4.93 -16.00 -3.84
CA VAL A 30 5.94 -15.18 -4.55
C VAL A 30 7.17 -14.91 -3.64
N LEU A 31 8.34 -15.41 -4.03
CA LEU A 31 9.62 -15.41 -3.34
C LEU A 31 10.55 -14.44 -4.06
N LEU A 32 10.78 -13.30 -3.42
CA LEU A 32 11.71 -12.27 -3.89
C LEU A 32 13.10 -12.57 -3.33
N ALA A 33 13.85 -13.42 -4.03
CA ALA A 33 15.18 -13.84 -3.62
C ALA A 33 16.16 -13.85 -4.80
N ARG A 34 17.45 -13.75 -4.50
CA ARG A 34 18.54 -13.87 -5.46
C ARG A 34 19.54 -14.96 -5.03
N PRO A 35 20.14 -15.70 -5.98
CA PRO A 35 21.22 -16.64 -5.67
C PRO A 35 22.40 -15.96 -4.96
N TRP A 36 23.11 -16.68 -4.08
CA TRP A 36 24.31 -16.16 -3.41
C TRP A 36 25.40 -15.68 -4.38
N ALA A 37 25.55 -16.40 -5.50
CA ALA A 37 26.54 -16.10 -6.53
C ALA A 37 26.14 -14.95 -7.48
N SER A 38 25.01 -14.27 -7.23
CA SER A 38 24.60 -13.13 -8.06
C SER A 38 25.54 -11.95 -7.85
N GLY A 39 25.94 -11.29 -8.94
CA GLY A 39 26.73 -10.06 -8.92
C GLY A 39 26.05 -8.89 -8.18
N PRO A 40 26.67 -7.69 -8.20
CA PRO A 40 26.14 -6.52 -7.50
C PRO A 40 24.68 -6.23 -7.86
N VAL A 41 23.93 -5.79 -6.85
CA VAL A 41 22.56 -5.31 -6.99
C VAL A 41 22.49 -4.28 -8.11
N GLY A 42 21.62 -4.50 -9.11
CA GLY A 42 21.41 -3.56 -10.22
C GLY A 42 22.13 -3.87 -11.53
N ALA A 43 22.98 -4.91 -11.60
CA ALA A 43 23.61 -5.33 -12.86
C ALA A 43 22.67 -6.10 -13.81
N SER A 44 21.58 -6.65 -13.29
CA SER A 44 20.37 -7.06 -14.01
C SER A 44 19.29 -7.27 -12.96
N GLY A 45 18.35 -6.34 -12.87
CA GLY A 45 17.24 -6.40 -11.91
C GLY A 45 16.31 -7.53 -12.27
N GLN A 46 16.56 -8.73 -11.76
CA GLN A 46 15.69 -9.89 -11.95
C GLN A 46 15.61 -10.67 -10.66
N ALA A 47 14.43 -10.68 -10.02
CA ALA A 47 14.07 -11.73 -9.08
C ALA A 47 14.01 -13.04 -9.86
N ARG A 48 15.14 -13.76 -9.95
CA ARG A 48 15.18 -15.09 -10.54
C ARG A 48 14.64 -16.06 -9.53
N TRP A 49 13.61 -16.75 -9.95
CA TRP A 49 12.97 -17.77 -9.17
C TRP A 49 13.90 -18.99 -9.00
N PRO A 50 14.45 -19.25 -7.81
CA PRO A 50 15.56 -20.21 -7.70
C PRO A 50 15.11 -21.67 -7.64
N LEU A 51 13.81 -21.95 -7.59
CA LEU A 51 13.26 -23.26 -7.20
C LEU A 51 12.12 -23.75 -8.09
N ALA A 52 12.00 -25.06 -8.26
CA ALA A 52 10.84 -25.65 -8.93
C ALA A 52 9.55 -25.39 -8.12
N GLN A 53 8.39 -25.39 -8.79
CA GLN A 53 7.12 -25.03 -8.15
C GLN A 53 6.76 -25.91 -6.95
N ALA A 54 7.05 -27.20 -7.02
CA ALA A 54 6.81 -28.15 -5.94
C ALA A 54 7.66 -27.85 -4.69
N ASP A 55 8.92 -27.44 -4.88
CA ASP A 55 9.81 -27.07 -3.77
C ASP A 55 9.33 -25.81 -3.06
N LEU A 56 8.80 -24.84 -3.80
CA LEU A 56 8.22 -23.62 -3.23
C LEU A 56 7.00 -23.92 -2.38
N ALA A 57 6.09 -24.77 -2.86
CA ALA A 57 4.89 -25.12 -2.11
C ALA A 57 5.28 -25.80 -0.79
N ARG A 58 6.28 -26.70 -0.81
CA ARG A 58 6.83 -27.33 0.39
C ARG A 58 7.43 -26.29 1.35
N TRP A 59 8.24 -25.37 0.83
CA TRP A 59 8.87 -24.34 1.63
C TRP A 59 7.87 -23.37 2.22
N ARG A 60 6.90 -22.93 1.42
CA ARG A 60 5.82 -22.03 1.82
C ARG A 60 5.06 -22.60 3.02
N LYS A 61 4.67 -23.87 2.97
CA LYS A 61 3.99 -24.55 4.09
C LYS A 61 4.83 -24.59 5.36
N ARG A 62 6.15 -24.78 5.24
CA ARG A 62 7.07 -24.74 6.39
C ARG A 62 7.19 -23.34 6.98
N VAL A 63 7.30 -22.33 6.12
CA VAL A 63 7.46 -20.93 6.52
C VAL A 63 6.19 -20.38 7.15
N ASP A 64 5.01 -20.67 6.58
CA ASP A 64 3.70 -20.35 7.17
C ASP A 64 3.53 -20.94 8.58
N GLY A 65 3.96 -22.21 8.78
CA GLY A 65 3.91 -22.84 10.10
C GLY A 65 4.97 -22.32 11.09
N ASN A 66 6.06 -21.75 10.59
CA ASN A 66 7.17 -21.23 11.40
C ASN A 66 8.06 -20.28 10.59
N ALA A 67 7.94 -18.97 10.83
CA ALA A 67 8.73 -17.94 10.16
C ALA A 67 10.25 -18.15 10.21
N ARG A 68 10.79 -18.89 11.19
CA ARG A 68 12.24 -19.22 11.27
C ARG A 68 12.69 -20.14 10.13
N GLU A 69 11.78 -20.88 9.52
CA GLU A 69 12.08 -21.75 8.37
C GLU A 69 12.47 -20.92 7.13
N PHE A 70 12.16 -19.62 7.09
CA PHE A 70 12.56 -18.75 5.98
C PHE A 70 14.08 -18.61 5.85
N LEU A 71 14.81 -18.60 6.98
CA LEU A 71 16.27 -18.62 6.96
C LEU A 71 16.84 -19.96 6.48
N LYS A 72 16.17 -21.07 6.84
CA LYS A 72 16.54 -22.41 6.34
C LYS A 72 16.32 -22.52 4.84
N LEU A 73 15.20 -22.00 4.33
CA LEU A 73 14.95 -21.85 2.89
C LEU A 73 16.12 -21.14 2.22
N CYS A 74 16.49 -19.95 2.70
CA CYS A 74 17.60 -19.18 2.13
C CYS A 74 18.93 -19.97 2.13
N THR A 75 19.20 -20.69 3.22
CA THR A 75 20.44 -21.45 3.38
C THR A 75 20.49 -22.69 2.48
N GLU A 76 19.45 -23.52 2.52
CA GLU A 76 19.38 -24.77 1.75
C GLU A 76 19.28 -24.50 0.25
N CYS A 77 18.57 -23.44 -0.14
CA CYS A 77 18.39 -23.04 -1.54
C CYS A 77 19.47 -22.09 -2.05
N ARG A 78 20.49 -21.79 -1.23
CA ARG A 78 21.64 -20.91 -1.57
C ARG A 78 21.20 -19.57 -2.17
N CYS A 79 20.18 -18.97 -1.55
CA CYS A 79 19.65 -17.68 -1.94
C CYS A 79 19.59 -16.72 -0.74
N VAL A 80 19.42 -15.43 -1.03
CA VAL A 80 19.17 -14.39 -0.03
C VAL A 80 17.95 -13.57 -0.43
N PRO A 81 17.18 -13.02 0.54
CA PRO A 81 16.08 -12.13 0.23
C PRO A 81 16.59 -10.92 -0.55
N ASP A 82 15.90 -10.56 -1.64
CA ASP A 82 16.32 -9.46 -2.52
C ASP A 82 15.80 -8.11 -2.00
N VAL A 83 16.26 -7.74 -0.81
CA VAL A 83 15.80 -6.55 -0.06
C VAL A 83 16.00 -5.23 -0.80
N TRP A 84 16.91 -5.20 -1.78
CA TRP A 84 17.27 -4.01 -2.55
C TRP A 84 16.43 -3.83 -3.82
N SER A 85 15.65 -4.83 -4.20
CA SER A 85 14.64 -4.73 -5.25
C SER A 85 13.29 -4.21 -4.71
N LEU A 86 13.18 -4.04 -3.39
CA LEU A 86 12.07 -3.32 -2.76
C LEU A 86 12.45 -1.83 -2.71
N TYR A 87 11.52 -0.96 -3.09
CA TYR A 87 11.68 0.49 -2.93
C TYR A 87 10.66 1.01 -1.93
N GLU A 88 11.08 1.89 -1.02
CA GLU A 88 10.19 2.49 -0.02
C GLU A 88 9.09 3.28 -0.73
N TRP A 89 7.83 2.96 -0.41
CA TRP A 89 6.67 3.55 -1.09
C TRP A 89 5.90 4.52 -0.20
N CYS A 90 5.43 4.09 0.97
CA CYS A 90 4.75 4.97 1.92
C CYS A 90 4.71 4.36 3.32
N ASN A 91 4.29 5.14 4.31
CA ASN A 91 3.99 4.66 5.64
C ASN A 91 2.63 5.20 6.09
N TRP A 92 1.76 4.27 6.51
CA TRP A 92 0.44 4.60 7.05
C TRP A 92 0.26 4.05 8.46
N LEU A 93 -0.11 4.94 9.38
CA LEU A 93 -0.57 4.58 10.71
C LEU A 93 -2.10 4.49 10.71
N THR A 94 -2.62 3.35 11.17
CA THR A 94 -4.06 3.15 11.34
C THR A 94 -4.59 4.15 12.39
N PRO A 95 -5.61 4.97 12.06
CA PRO A 95 -6.14 5.94 13.01
C PRO A 95 -6.85 5.29 14.19
N VAL A 96 -7.00 6.04 15.28
CA VAL A 96 -7.86 5.65 16.39
C VAL A 96 -9.30 5.77 15.92
N MET A 97 -10.07 4.67 16.01
CA MET A 97 -11.47 4.65 15.65
C MET A 97 -12.31 4.29 16.89
N PRO A 98 -12.92 5.26 17.59
CA PRO A 98 -13.65 5.02 18.84
C PRO A 98 -14.88 4.12 18.66
N ALA A 99 -15.48 4.12 17.47
CA ALA A 99 -16.57 3.19 17.12
C ALA A 99 -16.11 1.73 16.98
N MET A 100 -14.79 1.50 16.91
CA MET A 100 -14.17 0.18 16.78
C MET A 100 -12.94 0.06 17.70
N PRO A 101 -13.09 0.19 19.03
CA PRO A 101 -11.98 0.31 19.96
C PRO A 101 -11.16 -0.99 20.08
N LYS A 102 -11.74 -2.12 19.69
CA LYS A 102 -11.07 -3.44 19.64
C LYS A 102 -10.31 -3.68 18.32
N ARG A 103 -10.39 -2.77 17.35
CA ARG A 103 -9.72 -2.95 16.06
C ARG A 103 -8.22 -2.75 16.22
N ARG A 104 -7.45 -3.73 15.78
CA ARG A 104 -5.99 -3.67 15.79
C ARG A 104 -5.51 -2.52 14.89
N ARG A 105 -4.53 -1.78 15.40
CA ARG A 105 -3.86 -0.69 14.69
C ARG A 105 -2.49 -1.15 14.23
N TYR A 106 -2.06 -0.63 13.08
CA TYR A 106 -0.79 -0.96 12.46
C TYR A 106 -0.09 0.31 11.99
N ASP A 107 1.23 0.36 12.18
CA ASP A 107 2.17 1.31 11.56
C ASP A 107 2.82 0.56 10.38
N THR A 108 2.24 0.74 9.19
CA THR A 108 2.51 -0.13 8.05
C THR A 108 3.46 0.55 7.07
N ALA A 109 4.64 -0.06 6.87
CA ALA A 109 5.57 0.27 5.81
C ALA A 109 5.14 -0.41 4.50
N PHE A 110 4.96 0.35 3.43
CA PHE A 110 4.72 -0.17 2.10
C PHE A 110 5.99 -0.13 1.26
N PHE A 111 6.22 -1.21 0.53
CA PHE A 111 7.30 -1.32 -0.44
C PHE A 111 6.72 -1.66 -1.81
N ILE A 112 7.42 -1.26 -2.86
CA ILE A 112 7.08 -1.63 -4.23
C ILE A 112 8.24 -2.39 -4.87
N CYS A 113 7.92 -3.42 -5.64
CA CYS A 113 8.87 -4.23 -6.39
C CYS A 113 8.30 -4.49 -7.79
N CYS A 114 9.13 -4.34 -8.83
CA CYS A 114 8.75 -4.56 -10.21
C CYS A 114 9.37 -5.87 -10.70
N LEU A 115 8.57 -6.72 -11.34
CA LEU A 115 8.97 -8.02 -11.86
C LEU A 115 8.78 -8.07 -13.38
N ASP A 116 9.82 -8.49 -14.11
CA ASP A 116 9.79 -8.56 -15.59
C ASP A 116 8.75 -9.53 -16.16
N ARG A 117 8.26 -10.44 -15.34
CA ARG A 117 7.23 -11.42 -15.69
C ARG A 117 6.29 -11.63 -14.53
N ILE A 118 5.05 -11.97 -14.84
CA ILE A 118 4.05 -12.38 -13.87
C ILE A 118 4.53 -13.70 -13.23
N PRO A 119 4.85 -13.74 -11.93
CA PRO A 119 5.23 -14.98 -11.28
C PRO A 119 3.98 -15.85 -11.09
N PRO A 120 4.14 -17.19 -11.05
CA PRO A 120 3.08 -18.06 -10.58
C PRO A 120 2.70 -17.66 -9.16
N ALA A 121 1.49 -17.12 -8.98
CA ALA A 121 0.92 -16.87 -7.67
C ALA A 121 0.02 -18.06 -7.31
N ALA A 122 0.13 -18.54 -6.08
CA ALA A 122 -0.69 -19.62 -5.56
C ALA A 122 -1.47 -19.13 -4.35
N ARG A 123 -2.69 -19.64 -4.17
CA ARG A 123 -3.47 -19.44 -2.95
C ARG A 123 -2.75 -20.14 -1.78
N ASP A 124 -2.92 -19.64 -0.57
CA ASP A 124 -2.77 -20.51 0.61
C ASP A 124 -4.08 -21.25 0.83
N ASP A 125 -4.03 -22.36 1.57
CA ASP A 125 -5.22 -23.14 1.91
C ASP A 125 -5.96 -22.56 3.15
N ARG A 126 -5.73 -21.28 3.51
CA ARG A 126 -6.19 -20.71 4.79
C ARG A 126 -6.93 -19.38 4.65
N GLU A 127 -6.24 -18.31 4.27
CA GLU A 127 -6.73 -16.93 4.31
C GLU A 127 -7.01 -16.37 2.90
N ILE A 128 -6.29 -16.85 1.88
CA ILE A 128 -6.34 -16.31 0.52
C ILE A 128 -7.21 -17.18 -0.37
N VAL A 129 -8.46 -16.75 -0.49
CA VAL A 129 -9.49 -17.42 -1.30
C VAL A 129 -9.21 -17.28 -2.81
N ASN A 130 -8.53 -16.21 -3.23
CA ASN A 130 -8.19 -15.95 -4.62
C ASN A 130 -6.94 -15.08 -4.76
N ALA A 131 -6.15 -15.31 -5.82
CA ALA A 131 -4.99 -14.51 -6.17
C ALA A 131 -5.11 -14.11 -7.65
N GLN A 132 -5.00 -12.81 -7.94
CA GLN A 132 -5.16 -12.26 -9.28
C GLN A 132 -4.09 -11.20 -9.53
N TRP A 133 -3.66 -11.12 -10.80
CA TRP A 133 -2.83 -10.02 -11.29
C TRP A 133 -3.75 -9.02 -11.98
N LEU A 134 -3.91 -7.85 -11.38
CA LEU A 134 -4.78 -6.78 -11.85
C LEU A 134 -3.96 -5.49 -11.96
N THR A 135 -4.31 -4.65 -12.92
CA THR A 135 -3.84 -3.26 -12.98
C THR A 135 -4.44 -2.44 -11.83
N PRO A 136 -3.79 -1.33 -11.41
CA PRO A 136 -4.37 -0.45 -10.40
C PRO A 136 -5.77 0.07 -10.76
N ALA A 137 -6.03 0.29 -12.05
CA ALA A 137 -7.32 0.74 -12.54
C ALA A 137 -8.41 -0.35 -12.38
N GLU A 138 -8.09 -1.60 -12.68
CA GLU A 138 -9.02 -2.73 -12.49
C GLU A 138 -9.35 -2.93 -11.00
N VAL A 139 -8.36 -2.86 -10.10
CA VAL A 139 -8.61 -2.99 -8.65
C VAL A 139 -9.54 -1.88 -8.14
N LEU A 140 -9.31 -0.64 -8.56
CA LEU A 140 -10.17 0.49 -8.18
C LEU A 140 -11.57 0.39 -8.80
N HIS A 141 -11.68 -0.11 -10.03
CA HIS A 141 -12.97 -0.38 -10.64
C HIS A 141 -13.74 -1.45 -9.87
N ASP A 142 -13.12 -2.59 -9.56
CA ASP A 142 -13.76 -3.65 -8.78
C ASP A 142 -14.14 -3.20 -7.36
N PHE A 143 -13.33 -2.34 -6.74
CA PHE A 143 -13.68 -1.68 -5.49
C PHE A 143 -14.94 -0.82 -5.65
N ARG A 144 -15.01 0.01 -6.69
CA ARG A 144 -16.17 0.88 -6.94
C ARG A 144 -17.44 0.10 -7.26
N GLN A 145 -17.30 -1.11 -7.83
CA GLN A 145 -18.39 -2.06 -8.10
C GLN A 145 -18.72 -3.00 -6.91
N GLU A 146 -18.20 -2.71 -5.72
CA GLU A 146 -18.42 -3.49 -4.49
C GLU A 146 -17.96 -4.97 -4.58
N LYS A 147 -17.14 -5.34 -5.57
CA LYS A 147 -16.65 -6.71 -5.73
C LYS A 147 -15.52 -7.03 -4.75
N HIS A 148 -14.66 -6.05 -4.50
CA HIS A 148 -13.51 -6.18 -3.60
C HIS A 148 -13.49 -5.06 -2.57
N ILE A 149 -13.28 -5.40 -1.30
CA ILE A 149 -13.02 -4.42 -0.25
C ILE A 149 -11.52 -4.23 -0.12
N ILE A 150 -11.07 -2.97 -0.24
CA ILE A 150 -9.69 -2.58 0.03
C ILE A 150 -9.65 -1.45 1.07
N PRO A 151 -8.72 -1.49 2.05
CA PRO A 151 -8.51 -0.42 3.00
C PRO A 151 -8.23 0.96 2.36
N PRO A 152 -8.56 2.08 3.05
CA PRO A 152 -8.35 3.42 2.52
C PRO A 152 -6.93 3.75 2.04
N PRO A 153 -5.84 3.32 2.71
CA PRO A 153 -4.49 3.51 2.19
C PRO A 153 -4.32 2.92 0.79
N GLN A 154 -4.88 1.73 0.52
CA GLN A 154 -4.76 1.09 -0.78
C GLN A 154 -5.52 1.86 -1.86
N VAL A 155 -6.71 2.39 -1.58
CA VAL A 155 -7.44 3.23 -2.55
C VAL A 155 -6.60 4.45 -2.96
N TYR A 156 -5.98 5.11 -1.99
CA TYR A 156 -5.14 6.28 -2.23
C TYR A 156 -3.86 5.93 -3.01
N GLU A 157 -3.15 4.88 -2.62
CA GLU A 157 -1.92 4.46 -3.27
C GLU A 157 -2.14 3.90 -4.69
N LEU A 158 -3.23 3.13 -4.91
CA LEU A 158 -3.61 2.68 -6.25
C LEU A 158 -3.96 3.87 -7.16
N SER A 159 -4.60 4.92 -6.62
CA SER A 159 -4.85 6.16 -7.36
C SER A 159 -3.56 6.87 -7.79
N ARG A 160 -2.48 6.79 -7.00
CA ARG A 160 -1.15 7.27 -7.40
C ARG A 160 -0.57 6.42 -8.53
N LEU A 161 -0.70 5.10 -8.43
CA LEU A 161 -0.19 4.19 -9.45
C LEU A 161 -0.90 4.38 -10.81
N CYS A 162 -2.15 4.84 -10.84
CA CYS A 162 -2.85 5.24 -12.06
C CYS A 162 -2.26 6.47 -12.79
N GLN A 163 -1.22 7.12 -12.24
CA GLN A 163 -0.44 8.15 -12.95
C GLN A 163 0.66 7.54 -13.83
N VAL A 164 1.03 6.29 -13.60
CA VAL A 164 2.17 5.65 -14.27
C VAL A 164 1.67 4.81 -15.44
N GLN A 165 2.32 4.95 -16.59
CA GLN A 165 1.85 4.36 -17.86
C GLN A 165 2.42 2.97 -18.13
N SER A 166 3.60 2.66 -17.58
CA SER A 166 4.28 1.39 -17.81
C SER A 166 4.99 0.88 -16.56
N LEU A 167 5.25 -0.43 -16.53
CA LEU A 167 6.04 -1.05 -15.46
C LEU A 167 7.48 -0.51 -15.43
N ALA A 168 8.05 -0.17 -16.60
CA ALA A 168 9.39 0.40 -16.69
C ALA A 168 9.46 1.80 -16.05
N ASP A 169 8.46 2.65 -16.31
CA ASP A 169 8.35 3.97 -15.68
C ASP A 169 8.17 3.83 -14.16
N LEU A 170 7.36 2.87 -13.73
CA LEU A 170 7.15 2.60 -12.31
C LEU A 170 8.45 2.16 -11.64
N HIS A 171 9.22 1.29 -12.27
CA HIS A 171 10.49 0.82 -11.75
C HIS A 171 11.50 1.96 -11.63
N HIS A 172 11.65 2.74 -12.71
CA HIS A 172 12.54 3.90 -12.74
C HIS A 172 12.17 4.92 -11.66
N PHE A 173 10.89 5.31 -11.61
CA PHE A 173 10.36 6.24 -10.62
C PHE A 173 10.58 5.74 -9.19
N SER A 174 10.27 4.47 -8.92
CA SER A 174 10.38 3.89 -7.58
C SER A 174 11.84 3.85 -7.09
N ARG A 175 12.78 3.56 -7.99
CA ARG A 175 14.21 3.55 -7.67
C ARG A 175 14.72 4.94 -7.31
N GLU A 176 14.39 5.95 -8.10
CA GLU A 176 14.84 7.33 -7.83
C GLU A 176 14.14 7.95 -6.62
N ARG A 177 12.84 7.71 -6.48
CA ARG A 177 12.03 8.28 -5.40
C ARG A 177 12.33 7.60 -4.07
N GLY A 178 12.53 6.28 -4.05
CA GLY A 178 12.75 5.50 -2.81
C GLY A 178 13.94 6.00 -1.97
N ALA A 179 14.95 6.61 -2.59
CA ALA A 179 16.09 7.20 -1.87
C ALA A 179 15.76 8.52 -1.14
N LYS A 180 14.59 9.14 -1.42
CA LYS A 180 14.15 10.40 -0.82
C LYS A 180 13.43 10.20 0.52
N GLY A 181 13.13 8.95 0.88
CA GLY A 181 12.43 8.56 2.12
C GLY A 181 10.91 8.75 2.06
N CYS A 182 10.24 8.46 3.17
CA CYS A 182 8.83 8.77 3.39
C CYS A 182 8.56 9.37 4.79
N GLU A 183 7.45 10.09 4.90
CA GLU A 183 6.87 10.45 6.20
C GLU A 183 5.77 9.45 6.57
N ARG A 184 5.56 9.25 7.88
CA ARG A 184 4.43 8.47 8.39
C ARG A 184 3.17 9.31 8.33
N TRP A 185 2.17 8.82 7.61
CA TRP A 185 0.85 9.44 7.55
C TRP A 185 -0.09 8.86 8.57
N LEU A 186 -0.78 9.74 9.28
CA LEU A 186 -1.90 9.41 10.16
C LEU A 186 -3.15 10.11 9.61
N PRO A 187 -4.09 9.38 9.02
CA PRO A 187 -5.37 9.96 8.61
C PRO A 187 -6.14 10.48 9.82
N VAL A 188 -6.78 11.65 9.70
CA VAL A 188 -7.68 12.19 10.72
C VAL A 188 -9.09 12.23 10.14
N LEU A 189 -9.98 11.42 10.72
CA LEU A 189 -11.36 11.31 10.28
C LEU A 189 -12.23 12.37 10.98
N PHE A 190 -12.85 13.26 10.21
CA PHE A 190 -13.84 14.22 10.67
C PHE A 190 -15.23 13.82 10.14
N PRO A 191 -16.17 13.40 11.02
CA PRO A 191 -17.58 13.27 10.67
C PRO A 191 -18.17 14.63 10.27
N CYS A 192 -19.05 14.64 9.28
CA CYS A 192 -19.71 15.80 8.69
C CYS A 192 -21.23 15.60 8.70
N GLU A 193 -22.01 16.64 8.35
CA GLU A 193 -23.47 16.55 8.29
C GLU A 193 -23.99 15.50 7.29
N ASP A 194 -23.29 15.34 6.16
CA ASP A 194 -23.66 14.49 5.02
C ASP A 194 -22.63 13.38 4.75
N GLY A 195 -21.79 13.03 5.72
CA GLY A 195 -20.78 11.99 5.56
C GLY A 195 -19.54 12.17 6.42
N HIS A 196 -18.35 12.03 5.84
CA HIS A 196 -17.08 12.29 6.52
C HIS A 196 -15.97 12.69 5.55
N VAL A 197 -14.95 13.37 6.09
CA VAL A 197 -13.68 13.60 5.42
C VAL A 197 -12.55 12.96 6.21
N SER A 198 -11.64 12.26 5.53
CA SER A 198 -10.41 11.71 6.14
C SER A 198 -9.22 12.49 5.60
N VAL A 199 -8.67 13.38 6.42
CA VAL A 199 -7.63 14.32 6.01
C VAL A 199 -6.24 13.78 6.30
N LEU A 200 -5.29 14.14 5.44
CA LEU A 200 -3.89 13.71 5.49
C LEU A 200 -2.98 14.94 5.62
N PRO A 201 -1.71 14.76 6.02
CA PRO A 201 -0.78 15.87 6.17
C PRO A 201 -0.75 16.79 4.95
N GLY A 202 -0.82 18.10 5.20
CA GLY A 202 -0.84 19.15 4.17
C GLY A 202 -2.24 19.62 3.74
N ASP A 203 -3.32 18.94 4.16
CA ASP A 203 -4.68 19.48 4.05
C ASP A 203 -4.87 20.64 5.03
N ASP A 204 -5.62 21.67 4.65
CA ASP A 204 -5.89 22.83 5.52
C ASP A 204 -6.65 22.45 6.81
N LEU A 205 -7.41 21.34 6.79
CA LEU A 205 -8.09 20.82 7.98
C LEU A 205 -7.21 19.88 8.81
N TYR A 206 -5.98 19.57 8.36
CA TYR A 206 -5.08 18.72 9.11
C TYR A 206 -4.60 19.44 10.38
N PRO A 207 -4.77 18.85 11.58
CA PRO A 207 -4.40 19.53 12.82
C PRO A 207 -2.89 19.78 12.91
N ALA A 208 -2.50 20.94 13.46
CA ALA A 208 -1.10 21.28 13.67
C ALA A 208 -0.38 20.31 14.64
N HIS A 209 -1.12 19.76 15.60
CA HIS A 209 -0.63 18.77 16.56
C HIS A 209 -1.58 17.58 16.61
N VAL A 210 -1.05 16.40 16.34
CA VAL A 210 -1.78 15.12 16.35
C VAL A 210 -1.01 14.16 17.25
N ASP A 211 -1.61 13.75 18.36
CA ASP A 211 -1.12 12.62 19.15
C ASP A 211 -1.47 11.31 18.42
N PRO A 212 -0.48 10.52 17.97
CA PRO A 212 -0.75 9.30 17.23
C PRO A 212 -1.56 8.25 17.98
N GLU A 213 -1.60 8.29 19.31
CA GLU A 213 -2.27 7.26 20.12
C GLU A 213 -3.68 7.63 20.54
N THR A 214 -4.02 8.92 20.54
CA THR A 214 -5.28 9.40 21.13
C THR A 214 -6.10 10.31 20.21
N TYR A 215 -5.48 10.97 19.25
CA TYR A 215 -6.13 12.01 18.48
C TYR A 215 -7.24 11.49 17.58
N GLN A 216 -8.37 12.20 17.61
CA GLN A 216 -9.58 11.90 16.84
C GLN A 216 -10.17 13.19 16.29
N GLY A 217 -10.67 13.15 15.06
CA GLY A 217 -11.37 14.29 14.49
C GLY A 217 -12.72 14.50 15.17
N ARG A 218 -13.01 15.74 15.53
CA ARG A 218 -14.32 16.13 16.07
C ARG A 218 -15.38 16.11 14.96
N PRO A 219 -16.68 15.94 15.27
CA PRO A 219 -17.73 16.21 14.31
C PRO A 219 -17.70 17.68 13.85
N LEU A 220 -17.98 17.91 12.57
CA LEU A 220 -18.08 19.23 11.94
C LEU A 220 -19.52 19.48 11.49
N ALA A 221 -20.05 20.65 11.80
CA ALA A 221 -21.40 21.10 11.39
C ALA A 221 -21.43 21.64 9.95
N ASN A 222 -20.61 21.05 9.08
CA ASN A 222 -20.49 21.43 7.69
C ASN A 222 -20.72 20.21 6.82
N THR A 223 -21.24 20.43 5.62
CA THR A 223 -21.26 19.39 4.59
C THR A 223 -19.87 19.20 4.00
N VAL A 224 -19.61 18.03 3.42
CA VAL A 224 -18.37 17.74 2.68
C VAL A 224 -18.11 18.81 1.61
N ALA A 225 -19.16 19.24 0.89
CA ALA A 225 -19.05 20.26 -0.16
C ALA A 225 -18.75 21.67 0.38
N GLN A 226 -19.19 22.01 1.59
CA GLN A 226 -18.82 23.27 2.25
C GLN A 226 -17.35 23.25 2.68
N LEU A 227 -16.90 22.16 3.31
CA LEU A 227 -15.48 21.96 3.71
C LEU A 227 -14.53 21.94 2.51
N ARG A 228 -15.00 21.48 1.35
CA ARG A 228 -14.25 21.58 0.08
C ARG A 228 -14.08 23.01 -0.39
N ARG A 229 -15.12 23.82 -0.30
CA ARG A 229 -15.09 25.22 -0.73
C ARG A 229 -14.29 26.12 0.20
N SER A 230 -14.15 25.76 1.47
CA SER A 230 -13.42 26.55 2.46
C SER A 230 -11.91 26.28 2.52
N ALA A 231 -11.43 25.21 1.87
CA ALA A 231 -10.02 24.79 1.90
C ALA A 231 -9.32 25.13 0.59
N ASN A 232 -8.10 25.66 0.69
CA ASN A 232 -7.21 25.91 -0.43
C ASN A 232 -6.33 24.68 -0.71
N ASN A 233 -5.81 24.06 0.35
CA ASN A 233 -4.98 22.88 0.27
C ASN A 233 -5.78 21.63 0.64
N LEU A 234 -5.83 20.68 -0.28
CA LEU A 234 -6.52 19.42 -0.16
C LEU A 234 -5.51 18.27 -0.21
N ASN A 235 -5.61 17.37 0.76
CA ASN A 235 -4.99 16.06 0.73
C ASN A 235 -5.84 15.13 1.58
N ARG A 236 -6.93 14.60 1.01
CA ARG A 236 -7.95 13.88 1.79
C ARG A 236 -8.79 12.95 0.94
N SER A 237 -9.53 12.09 1.63
CA SER A 237 -10.65 11.37 1.06
C SER A 237 -11.97 11.94 1.56
N GLU A 238 -12.98 11.96 0.70
CA GLU A 238 -14.30 12.52 0.97
C GLU A 238 -15.36 11.46 0.69
N THR A 239 -16.23 11.20 1.65
CA THR A 239 -17.30 10.20 1.53
C THR A 239 -18.62 10.86 1.89
N THR A 240 -19.59 10.85 0.96
CA THR A 240 -20.93 11.39 1.17
C THR A 240 -21.96 10.27 1.32
N SER A 241 -23.05 10.52 2.05
CA SER A 241 -24.21 9.63 2.12
C SER A 241 -25.00 9.62 0.81
N GLU A 242 -25.02 10.74 0.08
CA GLU A 242 -25.55 10.85 -1.27
C GLU A 242 -24.37 10.87 -2.25
N SER A 243 -24.02 9.70 -2.80
CA SER A 243 -23.01 9.61 -3.85
C SER A 243 -23.67 9.63 -5.23
N VAL A 244 -23.01 10.27 -6.21
CA VAL A 244 -23.47 10.31 -7.62
C VAL A 244 -23.66 8.91 -8.19
N TRP A 245 -22.94 7.93 -7.63
CA TRP A 245 -22.95 6.52 -7.99
C TRP A 245 -24.02 5.68 -7.27
N LYS A 246 -24.87 6.27 -6.41
CA LYS A 246 -25.81 5.55 -5.51
C LYS A 246 -25.14 4.53 -4.58
N LEU A 247 -23.83 4.64 -4.37
CA LEU A 247 -23.02 3.83 -3.47
C LEU A 247 -23.11 4.36 -2.04
N SER A 248 -22.84 3.49 -1.07
CA SER A 248 -22.80 3.85 0.36
C SER A 248 -21.46 3.49 1.01
N GLY A 249 -21.14 4.17 2.11
CA GLY A 249 -19.94 3.89 2.90
C GLY A 249 -18.65 4.06 2.12
N GLN A 250 -17.68 3.17 2.34
CA GLN A 250 -16.34 3.29 1.75
C GLN A 250 -16.34 3.27 0.22
N PHE A 251 -17.33 2.64 -0.42
CA PHE A 251 -17.40 2.56 -1.89
C PHE A 251 -17.79 3.88 -2.53
N ALA A 252 -18.35 4.83 -1.76
CA ALA A 252 -18.66 6.19 -2.20
C ALA A 252 -17.47 7.16 -2.09
N THR A 253 -16.29 6.70 -1.64
CA THR A 253 -15.15 7.56 -1.35
C THR A 253 -14.55 8.20 -2.61
N GLU A 254 -14.30 9.51 -2.57
CA GLU A 254 -13.56 10.29 -3.57
C GLU A 254 -12.19 10.74 -3.03
N MET A 255 -11.15 10.70 -3.87
CA MET A 255 -9.81 11.19 -3.50
C MET A 255 -9.64 12.63 -3.97
N ARG A 256 -9.15 13.51 -3.09
CA ARG A 256 -8.86 14.92 -3.39
C ARG A 256 -7.43 15.27 -2.98
N CYS A 257 -6.63 15.74 -3.93
CA CYS A 257 -5.27 16.21 -3.65
C CYS A 257 -4.86 17.27 -4.65
N ASN A 258 -4.58 18.49 -4.18
CA ASN A 258 -4.11 19.59 -5.03
C ASN A 258 -2.75 20.17 -4.56
N ILE A 259 -2.14 19.56 -3.54
CA ILE A 259 -0.81 19.92 -3.07
C ILE A 259 0.27 19.06 -3.72
N PRO A 260 1.49 19.59 -3.91
CA PRO A 260 2.65 18.78 -4.27
C PRO A 260 2.99 17.79 -3.13
N PRO A 261 3.08 16.47 -3.41
CA PRO A 261 3.49 15.52 -2.39
C PRO A 261 4.95 15.73 -1.98
N LYS A 262 5.24 15.53 -0.70
CA LYS A 262 6.62 15.54 -0.21
C LYS A 262 7.44 14.41 -0.83
N PHE A 263 8.77 14.53 -0.72
CA PHE A 263 9.74 13.52 -1.18
C PHE A 263 9.64 13.19 -2.69
N GLY A 264 9.11 14.11 -3.50
CA GLY A 264 8.98 13.95 -4.95
C GLY A 264 8.03 12.82 -5.35
N HIS A 265 7.02 12.53 -4.52
CA HIS A 265 6.06 11.45 -4.78
C HIS A 265 4.93 11.90 -5.75
N LEU A 266 4.16 10.96 -6.31
CA LEU A 266 3.10 11.19 -7.31
C LEU A 266 1.82 11.66 -6.63
N SER A 267 1.14 12.69 -7.13
CA SER A 267 -0.20 13.01 -6.63
C SER A 267 -1.20 11.92 -7.05
N PRO A 268 -2.18 11.57 -6.21
CA PRO A 268 -3.25 10.66 -6.63
C PRO A 268 -3.97 11.24 -7.85
N LYS A 269 -4.39 10.36 -8.76
CA LYS A 269 -5.12 10.76 -9.95
C LYS A 269 -6.44 11.42 -9.54
N GLN A 270 -6.66 12.64 -10.01
CA GLN A 270 -7.92 13.34 -9.75
C GLN A 270 -9.06 12.65 -10.49
N ASN A 271 -10.23 12.58 -9.85
CA ASN A 271 -11.40 11.86 -10.36
C ASN A 271 -11.06 10.45 -10.84
N VAL A 272 -10.23 9.72 -10.08
CA VAL A 272 -9.73 8.40 -10.49
C VAL A 272 -10.85 7.44 -10.85
N PHE A 273 -12.01 7.54 -10.21
CA PHE A 273 -13.12 6.64 -10.45
C PHE A 273 -13.87 6.92 -11.75
N GLU A 274 -14.01 8.20 -12.15
CA GLU A 274 -14.46 8.55 -13.51
C GLU A 274 -13.47 8.04 -14.56
N PHE A 275 -12.16 8.14 -14.27
CA PHE A 275 -11.11 7.66 -15.16
C PHE A 275 -11.15 6.13 -15.36
N VAL A 276 -11.27 5.34 -14.29
CA VAL A 276 -11.25 3.87 -14.42
C VAL A 276 -12.50 3.36 -15.13
N GLU A 277 -13.65 3.99 -14.95
CA GLU A 277 -14.86 3.63 -15.70
C GLU A 277 -14.72 3.88 -17.19
N GLN A 278 -14.13 5.01 -17.58
CA GLN A 278 -13.86 5.33 -18.99
C GLN A 278 -12.89 4.35 -19.65
N ILE A 279 -11.97 3.75 -18.88
CA ILE A 279 -11.08 2.70 -19.39
C ILE A 279 -11.88 1.42 -19.63
N GLN A 280 -12.68 1.01 -18.65
CA GLN A 280 -13.45 -0.24 -18.74
C GLN A 280 -14.53 -0.20 -19.82
N SER A 281 -15.15 0.96 -20.07
CA SER A 281 -16.14 1.10 -21.15
C SER A 281 -15.55 0.97 -22.56
N LYS A 282 -14.22 0.96 -22.70
CA LYS A 282 -13.50 0.85 -23.99
C LYS A 282 -12.92 -0.53 -24.25
N LEU A 283 -13.02 -1.44 -23.28
CA LEU A 283 -12.62 -2.84 -23.37
C LEU A 283 -13.86 -3.71 -23.67
#